data_AF-A0A947SFF7-F1
#
_entry.id   AF-A0A947SFF7-F1
#
_cell.length_a   1.000
_cell.length_b   1.000
_cell.length_c   1.000
_cell.angle_alpha   90.00
_cell.angle_beta   90.00
_cell.angle_gamma   90.00
#
_symmetry.space_group_name_H-M   'P 1'
#
loop_
_entity.id
_entity.type
_entity.pdbx_description
1 polymer ?
#
loop_
_entity_poly.entity_id
_entity_poly.type
_entity_poly.pdbx_seq_one_letter_code
_entity_poly.pdbx_strand_id
1 'polypeptide(L)'
;MPVKINDTLNVTGDIVASGSIQFQETTARLSIPAAAFEVTSPSSAYYVNNGFDLGNQRTDQNENFVAPVYLPDGAKVSKVTMYYNSQNSEQISLSLARSPHGGATSETIATGSSQSGSGGTELTLDTDYTTISNENNSHRIFATMPKKNDAGSSATLLYEVVIEYTRIAP
;
A
#
# COMPACT_ATOMS: atom_id res chain seq x y z
N MET A 1 40.41 16.59 -10.76
CA MET A 1 39.00 16.86 -10.35
C MET A 1 38.11 16.12 -11.33
N PRO A 2 37.13 15.31 -10.89
CA PRO A 2 36.20 14.68 -11.82
C PRO A 2 35.38 15.76 -12.53
N VAL A 3 35.44 15.78 -13.85
CA VAL A 3 34.62 16.66 -14.67
C VAL A 3 33.25 16.02 -14.81
N LYS A 4 32.20 16.74 -14.37
CA LYS A 4 30.81 16.33 -14.60
C LYS A 4 30.52 16.53 -16.09
N ILE A 5 30.44 15.45 -16.85
CA ILE A 5 30.03 15.48 -18.26
C ILE A 5 28.54 15.15 -18.31
N ASN A 6 27.77 15.99 -19.00
CA ASN A 6 26.34 15.96 -19.31
C ASN A 6 25.57 14.66 -18.98
N ASP A 7 24.40 14.84 -18.38
CA ASP A 7 23.58 13.91 -17.55
C ASP A 7 23.12 12.56 -18.17
N THR A 8 23.75 12.03 -19.21
CA THR A 8 23.41 10.70 -19.74
C THR A 8 24.57 10.08 -20.52
N LEU A 9 24.98 8.85 -20.15
CA LEU A 9 25.91 8.02 -20.92
C LEU A 9 25.09 7.05 -21.79
N ASN A 10 25.02 7.33 -23.10
CA ASN A 10 24.44 6.40 -24.08
C ASN A 10 25.55 5.54 -24.69
N VAL A 11 25.52 4.22 -24.46
CA VAL A 11 26.50 3.27 -25.03
C VAL A 11 25.81 2.35 -26.02
N THR A 12 26.36 2.28 -27.23
CA THR A 12 26.01 1.25 -28.22
C THR A 12 27.10 0.19 -28.23
N GLY A 13 26.87 -0.94 -27.54
CA GLY A 13 27.84 -2.03 -27.40
C GLY A 13 28.01 -2.47 -25.94
N ASP A 14 29.09 -3.21 -25.67
CA ASP A 14 29.37 -3.72 -24.33
C ASP A 14 30.01 -2.66 -23.43
N ILE A 15 29.57 -2.62 -22.17
CA ILE A 15 30.22 -1.82 -21.12
C ILE A 15 31.09 -2.75 -20.29
N VAL A 16 32.40 -2.47 -20.23
CA VAL A 16 33.33 -3.11 -19.30
C VAL A 16 33.81 -2.05 -18.32
N ALA A 17 33.35 -2.15 -17.06
CA ALA A 17 33.80 -1.30 -15.98
C ALA A 17 34.74 -2.08 -15.06
N SER A 18 35.93 -1.53 -14.78
CA SER A 18 36.85 -2.05 -13.77
C SER A 18 36.69 -1.27 -12.46
N GLY A 19 36.29 -1.93 -11.38
CA GLY A 19 36.03 -1.33 -10.08
C GLY A 19 34.55 -1.41 -9.67
N SER A 20 34.20 -0.73 -8.57
CA SER A 20 32.83 -0.75 -8.04
C SER A 20 31.93 0.24 -8.79
N ILE A 21 30.85 -0.26 -9.39
CA ILE A 21 29.75 0.57 -9.88
C ILE A 21 28.81 0.85 -8.71
N GLN A 22 28.49 2.13 -8.48
CA GLN A 22 27.50 2.54 -7.48
C GLN A 22 26.27 3.08 -8.19
N PHE A 23 25.13 2.47 -7.92
CA PHE A 23 23.83 2.95 -8.36
C PHE A 23 23.21 3.81 -7.27
N GLN A 24 22.51 4.87 -7.67
CA GLN A 24 21.79 5.72 -6.72
C GLN A 24 20.44 5.10 -6.37
N GLU A 25 20.01 5.28 -5.13
CA GLU A 25 18.63 4.97 -4.76
C GLU A 25 17.68 5.91 -5.51
N THR A 26 16.61 5.34 -6.05
CA THR A 26 15.55 6.08 -6.74
C THR A 26 14.23 5.86 -6.02
N THR A 27 13.45 6.93 -5.85
CA THR A 27 12.09 6.85 -5.32
C THR A 27 11.11 6.48 -6.42
N ALA A 28 10.25 5.51 -6.15
CA ALA A 28 9.19 5.06 -7.02
C ALA A 28 7.87 4.95 -6.24
N ARG A 29 6.76 4.79 -6.98
CA ARG A 29 5.43 4.64 -6.42
C ARG A 29 4.73 3.43 -7.03
N LEU A 30 4.05 2.67 -6.18
CA LEU A 30 3.11 1.62 -6.56
C LEU A 30 1.71 2.08 -6.16
N SER A 31 0.78 2.13 -7.12
CA SER A 31 -0.63 2.44 -6.86
C SER A 31 -1.46 1.15 -6.91
N ILE A 32 -2.23 0.92 -5.86
CA ILE A 32 -3.12 -0.23 -5.68
C ILE A 32 -4.56 0.29 -5.76
N PRO A 33 -5.29 0.02 -6.85
CA PRO A 33 -6.65 0.52 -7.02
C PRO A 33 -7.62 -0.20 -6.08
N ALA A 34 -8.77 0.43 -5.79
CA ALA A 34 -9.88 -0.19 -5.06
C ALA A 34 -10.26 -1.58 -5.62
N ALA A 35 -10.21 -1.76 -6.94
CA ALA A 35 -10.45 -3.04 -7.62
C ALA A 35 -9.58 -4.20 -7.13
N ALA A 36 -8.37 -3.93 -6.64
CA ALA A 36 -7.42 -4.97 -6.21
C ALA A 36 -7.70 -5.50 -4.79
N PHE A 37 -8.64 -4.88 -4.07
CA PHE A 37 -9.00 -5.28 -2.73
C PHE A 37 -10.14 -6.31 -2.72
N GLU A 38 -9.94 -7.36 -1.93
CA GLU A 38 -10.94 -8.39 -1.64
C GLU A 38 -11.35 -8.35 -0.17
N VAL A 39 -12.57 -8.80 0.12
CA VAL A 39 -13.04 -8.92 1.51
C VAL A 39 -12.41 -10.16 2.17
N THR A 40 -11.95 -10.03 3.41
CA THR A 40 -11.36 -11.15 4.15
C THR A 40 -12.40 -12.08 4.78
N SER A 41 -13.61 -11.56 5.04
CA SER A 41 -14.75 -12.34 5.53
C SER A 41 -15.55 -12.95 4.37
N PRO A 42 -15.89 -14.26 4.42
CA PRO A 42 -16.58 -14.96 3.33
C PRO A 42 -18.04 -14.52 3.13
N SER A 43 -18.61 -13.63 3.95
CA SER A 43 -19.94 -13.07 3.72
C SER A 43 -19.89 -11.98 2.64
N SER A 44 -19.67 -12.38 1.39
CA SER A 44 -19.47 -11.53 0.21
C SER A 44 -20.67 -10.63 -0.17
N ALA A 45 -21.76 -10.63 0.59
CA ALA A 45 -23.00 -9.95 0.24
C ALA A 45 -23.07 -8.47 0.65
N TYR A 46 -22.09 -7.93 1.39
CA TYR A 46 -22.23 -6.62 2.04
C TYR A 46 -21.08 -5.65 1.79
N TYR A 47 -20.55 -5.63 0.57
CA TYR A 47 -19.65 -4.56 0.13
C TYR A 47 -19.99 -4.16 -1.31
N VAL A 48 -19.49 -2.99 -1.72
CA VAL A 48 -19.53 -2.52 -3.11
C VAL A 48 -18.09 -2.36 -3.57
N ASN A 49 -17.77 -2.91 -4.73
CA ASN A 49 -16.52 -2.66 -5.44
C ASN A 49 -16.87 -2.28 -6.89
N ASN A 50 -16.79 -0.99 -7.21
CA ASN A 50 -17.09 -0.46 -8.53
C ASN A 50 -15.85 -0.39 -9.43
N GLY A 51 -14.74 -0.98 -9.02
CA GLY A 51 -13.42 -0.90 -9.65
C GLY A 51 -12.66 0.37 -9.28
N PHE A 52 -13.32 1.54 -9.34
CA PHE A 52 -12.72 2.82 -8.95
C PHE A 52 -12.94 3.19 -7.48
N ASP A 53 -13.89 2.54 -6.80
CA ASP A 53 -14.10 2.67 -5.36
C ASP A 53 -14.54 1.36 -4.71
N LEU A 54 -14.34 1.28 -3.40
CA LEU A 54 -14.67 0.16 -2.54
C LEU A 54 -15.30 0.66 -1.24
N GLY A 55 -16.43 0.08 -0.82
CA GLY A 55 -17.09 0.48 0.42
C GLY A 55 -17.75 -0.66 1.17
N ASN A 56 -17.64 -0.63 2.50
CA ASN A 56 -18.38 -1.52 3.39
C ASN A 56 -19.87 -1.12 3.42
N GLN A 57 -20.78 -2.05 3.12
CA GLN A 57 -22.23 -1.82 3.16
C GLN A 57 -22.89 -2.40 4.41
N ARG A 58 -22.15 -3.08 5.28
CA ARG A 58 -22.65 -3.60 6.55
C ARG A 58 -22.97 -2.47 7.51
N THR A 59 -24.06 -2.58 8.26
CA THR A 59 -24.42 -1.62 9.32
C THR A 59 -24.11 -2.13 10.73
N ASP A 60 -23.67 -3.39 10.86
CA ASP A 60 -23.47 -4.08 12.13
C ASP A 60 -22.00 -4.24 12.53
N GLN A 61 -21.07 -4.23 11.57
CA GLN A 61 -19.64 -4.41 11.84
C GLN A 61 -18.72 -3.80 10.78
N ASN A 62 -17.50 -3.50 11.20
CA ASN A 62 -16.42 -3.09 10.31
C ASN A 62 -15.99 -4.25 9.43
N GLU A 63 -15.44 -3.93 8.27
CA GLU A 63 -15.01 -4.93 7.30
C GLU A 63 -13.54 -4.75 6.96
N ASN A 64 -12.84 -5.88 6.82
CA ASN A 64 -11.43 -5.92 6.51
C ASN A 64 -11.26 -6.29 5.05
N PHE A 65 -10.65 -5.39 4.30
CA PHE A 65 -10.28 -5.59 2.90
C PHE A 65 -8.78 -5.83 2.80
N VAL A 66 -8.37 -6.65 1.84
CA VAL A 66 -6.97 -7.02 1.62
C VAL A 66 -6.60 -6.92 0.14
N ALA A 67 -5.42 -6.39 -0.14
CA ALA A 67 -4.83 -6.38 -1.48
C ALA A 67 -3.38 -6.88 -1.44
N PRO A 68 -2.93 -7.66 -2.43
CA PRO A 68 -1.53 -8.08 -2.53
C PRO A 68 -0.62 -6.91 -2.88
N VAL A 69 0.64 -6.98 -2.42
CA VAL A 69 1.68 -5.98 -2.70
C VAL A 69 2.83 -6.66 -3.43
N TYR A 70 3.10 -6.20 -4.65
CA TYR A 70 4.22 -6.68 -5.47
C TYR A 70 5.25 -5.56 -5.64
N LEU A 71 6.22 -5.53 -4.73
CA LEU A 71 7.36 -4.62 -4.79
C LEU A 71 8.63 -5.40 -5.16
N PRO A 72 9.64 -4.76 -5.79
CA PRO A 72 10.94 -5.39 -6.01
C PRO A 72 11.56 -5.87 -4.69
N ASP A 73 12.30 -6.99 -4.75
CA ASP A 73 13.07 -7.46 -3.61
C ASP A 73 14.12 -6.40 -3.20
N GLY A 74 14.29 -6.19 -1.90
CA GLY A 74 15.17 -5.16 -1.35
C GLY A 74 14.64 -3.72 -1.44
N ALA A 75 13.42 -3.51 -1.95
CA ALA A 75 12.77 -2.20 -1.90
C ALA A 75 12.55 -1.74 -0.45
N LYS A 76 12.78 -0.45 -0.16
CA LYS A 76 12.51 0.15 1.16
C LYS A 76 11.24 0.98 1.09
N VAL A 77 10.18 0.56 1.76
CA VAL A 77 8.94 1.32 1.83
C VAL A 77 9.14 2.48 2.80
N SER A 78 8.93 3.72 2.32
CA SER A 78 9.03 4.93 3.14
C SER A 78 7.67 5.46 3.57
N LYS A 79 6.63 5.21 2.78
CA LYS A 79 5.30 5.77 3.02
C LYS A 79 4.23 4.90 2.40
N VAL A 80 3.11 4.74 3.10
CA VAL A 80 1.89 4.17 2.52
C VAL A 80 0.75 5.15 2.80
N THR A 81 0.04 5.54 1.76
CA THR A 81 -1.09 6.47 1.86
C THR A 81 -2.33 5.82 1.26
N MET A 82 -3.39 5.72 2.04
CA MET A 82 -4.71 5.34 1.55
C MET A 82 -5.54 6.59 1.32
N TYR A 83 -6.14 6.69 0.14
CA TYR A 83 -7.09 7.73 -0.22
C TYR A 83 -8.51 7.19 -0.13
N TYR A 84 -9.36 7.92 0.58
CA TYR A 84 -10.74 7.53 0.84
C TYR A 84 -11.65 8.76 0.89
N ASN A 85 -12.95 8.54 1.05
CA ASN A 85 -13.91 9.55 1.43
C ASN A 85 -14.75 8.96 2.55
N SER A 86 -14.68 9.57 3.73
CA SER A 86 -15.49 9.18 4.87
C SER A 86 -16.29 10.38 5.36
N GLN A 87 -17.56 10.16 5.66
CA GLN A 87 -18.32 11.01 6.57
C GLN A 87 -18.62 10.28 7.90
N ASN A 88 -18.04 9.09 8.07
CA ASN A 88 -18.18 8.30 9.29
C ASN A 88 -17.28 8.88 10.40
N SER A 89 -17.77 8.86 11.64
CA SER A 89 -17.01 9.21 12.84
C SER A 89 -16.14 8.06 13.37
N GLU A 90 -16.39 6.83 12.90
CA GLU A 90 -15.57 5.66 13.22
C GLU A 90 -14.20 5.70 12.52
N GLN A 91 -13.23 5.06 13.14
CA GLN A 91 -11.86 5.02 12.63
C GLN A 91 -11.75 4.07 11.44
N ILE A 92 -10.91 4.47 10.49
CA ILE A 92 -10.44 3.63 9.40
C ILE A 92 -9.00 3.26 9.73
N SER A 93 -8.63 2.00 9.51
CA SER A 93 -7.25 1.54 9.73
C SER A 93 -6.63 1.03 8.45
N LEU A 94 -5.33 1.23 8.31
CA LEU A 94 -4.51 0.75 7.21
C LEU A 94 -3.30 0.05 7.80
N SER A 95 -2.94 -1.11 7.27
CA SER A 95 -1.71 -1.79 7.67
C SER A 95 -1.01 -2.45 6.49
N LEU A 96 0.31 -2.43 6.55
CA LEU A 96 1.19 -3.25 5.72
C LEU A 96 1.56 -4.49 6.53
N ALA A 97 1.43 -5.65 5.92
CA ALA A 97 1.76 -6.92 6.57
C ALA A 97 2.54 -7.82 5.62
N ARG A 98 3.27 -8.77 6.21
CA ARG A 98 3.90 -9.89 5.50
C ARG A 98 3.36 -11.22 5.99
N SER A 99 3.36 -12.22 5.11
CA SER A 99 3.04 -13.60 5.46
C SER A 99 4.09 -14.52 4.86
N PRO A 100 4.71 -15.41 5.65
CA PRO A 100 5.67 -16.35 5.13
C PRO A 100 5.00 -17.34 4.16
N HIS A 101 5.71 -17.74 3.11
CA HIS A 101 5.26 -18.75 2.17
C HIS A 101 5.01 -20.07 2.92
N GLY A 102 3.78 -20.60 2.82
CA GLY A 102 3.36 -21.82 3.53
C GLY A 102 3.02 -21.63 5.01
N GLY A 103 3.10 -20.41 5.55
CA GLY A 103 2.65 -20.09 6.91
C GLY A 103 1.21 -19.60 6.96
N ALA A 104 0.57 -19.77 8.12
CA ALA A 104 -0.83 -19.39 8.36
C ALA A 104 -1.01 -17.98 8.94
N THR A 105 0.06 -17.36 9.46
CA THR A 105 0.00 -16.11 10.23
C THR A 105 0.62 -14.95 9.47
N SER A 106 -0.12 -13.83 9.40
CA SER A 106 0.41 -12.56 8.93
C SER A 106 1.04 -11.78 10.08
N GLU A 107 2.16 -11.12 9.82
CA GLU A 107 2.83 -10.19 10.72
C GLU A 107 2.61 -8.76 10.22
N THR A 108 2.09 -7.89 11.08
CA THR A 108 1.96 -6.46 10.80
C THR A 108 3.33 -5.79 10.82
N ILE A 109 3.70 -5.20 9.70
CA ILE A 109 4.93 -4.41 9.52
C ILE A 109 4.71 -2.97 9.96
N ALA A 110 3.61 -2.37 9.53
CA ALA A 110 3.26 -0.99 9.83
C ALA A 110 1.75 -0.87 9.90
N THR A 111 1.25 0.03 10.75
CA THR A 111 -0.18 0.26 10.93
C THR A 111 -0.45 1.72 11.26
N GLY A 112 -1.63 2.20 10.89
CA GLY A 112 -2.12 3.54 11.16
C GLY A 112 -3.63 3.55 11.18
N SER A 113 -4.20 4.52 11.89
CA SER A 113 -5.65 4.72 11.95
C SER A 113 -5.98 6.20 11.81
N SER A 114 -7.12 6.50 11.19
CA SER A 114 -7.67 7.85 11.17
C SER A 114 -8.08 8.28 12.58
N GLN A 115 -8.14 9.59 12.81
CA GLN A 115 -8.76 10.12 14.02
C GLN A 115 -10.27 9.87 14.00
N SER A 116 -10.85 9.59 15.17
CA SER A 116 -12.30 9.47 15.32
C SER A 116 -12.98 10.84 15.25
N GLY A 117 -14.20 10.89 14.73
CA GLY A 117 -15.07 12.07 14.85
C GLY A 117 -15.00 13.10 13.72
N SER A 118 -14.20 12.86 12.68
CA SER A 118 -14.19 13.71 11.49
C SER A 118 -14.07 12.86 10.23
N GLY A 119 -14.86 13.20 9.22
CA GLY A 119 -14.61 12.71 7.88
C GLY A 119 -13.18 12.96 7.42
N GLY A 120 -12.72 12.20 6.44
CA GLY A 120 -11.32 12.24 6.01
C GLY A 120 -11.16 11.88 4.55
N THR A 121 -10.02 12.29 3.99
CA THR A 121 -9.68 12.04 2.59
C THR A 121 -8.42 11.20 2.41
N GLU A 122 -7.57 11.13 3.43
CA GLU A 122 -6.32 10.37 3.41
C GLU A 122 -5.95 9.82 4.78
N LEU A 123 -5.20 8.72 4.78
CA LEU A 123 -4.54 8.13 5.95
C LEU A 123 -3.16 7.70 5.52
N THR A 124 -2.14 8.20 6.20
CA THR A 124 -0.74 7.88 5.94
C THR A 124 -0.16 7.08 7.09
N LEU A 125 0.57 6.00 6.76
CA LEU A 125 1.53 5.36 7.65
C LEU A 125 2.94 5.76 7.24
N ASP A 126 3.74 6.11 8.24
CA ASP A 126 5.19 6.01 8.15
C ASP A 126 5.60 4.56 8.46
N THR A 127 6.53 4.02 7.69
CA THR A 127 6.94 2.62 7.72
C THR A 127 8.37 2.43 8.21
N ASP A 128 9.02 3.50 8.69
CA ASP A 128 10.41 3.51 9.16
C ASP A 128 11.38 2.82 8.19
N TYR A 129 11.16 2.99 6.88
CA TYR A 129 11.97 2.39 5.81
C TYR A 129 12.00 0.85 5.81
N THR A 130 10.87 0.19 6.08
CA THR A 130 10.80 -1.28 6.05
C THR A 130 11.28 -1.85 4.71
N THR A 131 12.23 -2.79 4.77
CA THR A 131 12.74 -3.49 3.60
C THR A 131 11.87 -4.68 3.23
N ILE A 132 11.51 -4.77 1.95
CA ILE A 132 10.76 -5.87 1.35
C ILE A 132 11.71 -7.05 1.07
N SER A 133 11.33 -8.24 1.53
CA SER A 133 12.00 -9.50 1.20
C SER A 133 10.98 -10.50 0.64
N ASN A 134 11.08 -10.76 -0.66
CA ASN A 134 10.18 -11.65 -1.39
C ASN A 134 10.65 -13.11 -1.39
N GLU A 135 11.86 -13.39 -0.88
CA GLU A 135 12.43 -14.74 -0.86
C GLU A 135 11.50 -15.75 -0.18
N ASN A 136 10.95 -15.36 0.99
CA ASN A 136 10.13 -16.23 1.81
C ASN A 136 8.81 -15.61 2.23
N ASN A 137 8.47 -14.40 1.76
CA ASN A 137 7.27 -13.68 2.19
C ASN A 137 6.46 -13.14 1.03
N SER A 138 5.15 -13.14 1.22
CA SER A 138 4.20 -12.34 0.46
C SER A 138 3.79 -11.12 1.27
N HIS A 139 3.58 -9.99 0.61
CA HIS A 139 3.19 -8.73 1.27
C HIS A 139 1.76 -8.36 0.91
N ARG A 140 1.04 -7.75 1.85
CA ARG A 140 -0.36 -7.35 1.68
C ARG A 140 -0.64 -6.05 2.39
N ILE A 141 -1.54 -5.26 1.82
CA ILE A 141 -2.18 -4.15 2.53
C ILE A 141 -3.52 -4.65 3.07
N PHE A 142 -3.80 -4.32 4.32
CA PHE A 142 -5.13 -4.45 4.90
C PHE A 142 -5.73 -3.06 5.14
N ALA A 143 -6.99 -2.89 4.76
CA ALA A 143 -7.78 -1.71 5.05
C ALA A 143 -9.02 -2.12 5.85
N THR A 144 -9.12 -1.66 7.09
CA THR A 144 -10.31 -1.84 7.93
C THR A 144 -11.22 -0.64 7.74
N MET A 145 -12.36 -0.88 7.10
CA MET A 145 -13.34 0.15 6.81
C MET A 145 -14.50 0.06 7.81
N PRO A 146 -14.96 1.20 8.35
CA PRO A 146 -16.03 1.20 9.32
C PRO A 146 -17.32 0.67 8.70
N LYS A 147 -18.22 0.18 9.54
CA LYS A 147 -19.59 -0.10 9.14
C LYS A 147 -20.24 1.14 8.55
N LYS A 148 -21.16 0.95 7.62
CA LYS A 148 -22.04 1.99 7.13
C LYS A 148 -22.88 2.54 8.28
N ASN A 149 -22.93 3.87 8.41
CA ASN A 149 -23.80 4.51 9.41
C ASN A 149 -25.27 4.23 9.09
N ASP A 150 -26.04 3.90 10.13
CA ASP A 150 -27.49 3.81 10.03
C ASP A 150 -28.08 5.22 9.78
N ALA A 151 -28.99 5.31 8.82
CA ALA A 151 -29.66 6.52 8.31
C ALA A 151 -28.88 7.36 7.28
N GLY A 152 -28.98 6.99 6.00
CA GLY A 152 -28.83 7.90 4.86
C GLY A 152 -27.42 8.45 4.58
N SER A 153 -26.43 8.17 5.43
CA SER A 153 -25.03 8.55 5.18
C SER A 153 -24.39 7.65 4.12
N SER A 154 -23.50 8.26 3.32
CA SER A 154 -22.64 7.52 2.39
C SER A 154 -21.71 6.59 3.15
N ALA A 155 -21.53 5.37 2.66
CA ALA A 155 -20.49 4.47 3.14
C ALA A 155 -19.11 5.15 3.00
N THR A 156 -18.17 4.80 3.87
CA THR A 156 -16.78 5.16 3.61
C THR A 156 -16.33 4.47 2.32
N LEU A 157 -15.79 5.25 1.38
CA LEU A 157 -15.31 4.77 0.09
C LEU A 157 -13.78 4.84 0.05
N LEU A 158 -13.11 3.72 -0.18
CA LEU A 158 -11.69 3.65 -0.50
C LEU A 158 -11.52 3.80 -2.01
N TYR A 159 -10.58 4.63 -2.45
CA TYR A 159 -10.28 4.84 -3.87
C TYR A 159 -8.99 4.13 -4.30
N GLU A 160 -7.91 4.33 -3.54
CA GLU A 160 -6.62 3.73 -3.84
C GLU A 160 -5.70 3.70 -2.60
N VAL A 161 -4.68 2.85 -2.66
CA VAL A 161 -3.53 2.91 -1.76
C VAL A 161 -2.27 3.12 -2.59
N VAL A 162 -1.47 4.11 -2.22
CA VAL A 162 -0.19 4.43 -2.84
C VAL A 162 0.94 4.08 -1.88
N ILE A 163 1.89 3.29 -2.36
CA ILE A 163 3.11 2.94 -1.63
C ILE A 163 4.28 3.68 -2.28
N GLU A 164 4.95 4.54 -1.51
CA GLU A 164 6.22 5.14 -1.88
C GLU A 164 7.36 4.28 -1.35
N TYR A 165 8.32 3.97 -2.23
CA TYR A 165 9.46 3.13 -1.89
C TYR A 165 10.72 3.56 -2.62
N THR A 166 11.88 3.29 -2.04
CA THR A 166 13.17 3.43 -2.73
C THR A 166 13.67 2.08 -3.21
N ARG A 167 14.38 2.09 -4.33
CA ARG A 167 15.10 0.93 -4.86
C ARG A 167 16.43 1.34 -5.49
N ILE A 168 17.36 0.41 -5.50
CA ILE A 168 18.57 0.50 -6.31
C ILE A 168 18.25 -0.14 -7.66
N ALA A 169 18.27 0.65 -8.73
CA ALA A 169 18.07 0.16 -10.09
C ALA A 169 19.42 0.13 -10.81
N PRO A 170 19.82 -1.02 -11.41
CA PRO A 170 20.96 -1.08 -12.31
C PRO A 170 20.70 -0.39 -13.65
#